data_AF-A0A7V9AX23-F1
#
_entry.id   AF-A0A7V9AX23-F1
#
_cell.length_a   1.000
_cell.length_b   1.000
_cell.length_c   1.000
_cell.angle_alpha   90.00
_cell.angle_beta   90.00
_cell.angle_gamma   90.00
#
_symmetry.space_group_name_H-M   'P 1'
#
loop_
_entity.id
_entity.type
_entity.pdbx_description
1 polymer ?
#
loop_
_entity_poly.entity_id
_entity_poly.type
_entity_poly.pdbx_seq_one_letter_code
_entity_poly.pdbx_strand_id
1 'polypeptide(L)' 'MLEARTEERSEIEEIARRIRRDIVTSTTAAGSGHPSTSLSMVEVVTRLYFGGVLRY' A
#
# COMPACT_ATOMS: atom_id res chain seq x y z
N MET A 1 0.64 -27.06 2.17
CA MET A 1 1.15 -25.85 1.48
C MET A 1 0.00 -24.86 1.23
N LEU A 2 -0.74 -24.46 2.28
CA LEU A 2 -1.83 -23.47 2.18
C LEU A 2 -1.65 -22.28 3.14
N GLU A 3 -0.81 -22.43 4.17
CA GLU A 3 -0.61 -21.40 5.21
C GLU A 3 0.24 -20.22 4.73
N ALA A 4 1.24 -20.47 3.86
CA ALA A 4 2.12 -19.43 3.32
C ALA A 4 1.39 -18.33 2.50
N ARG A 5 0.22 -18.62 1.91
CA ARG A 5 -0.56 -17.60 1.16
C ARG A 5 -1.38 -16.66 2.03
N THR A 6 -1.65 -17.05 3.27
CA THR A 6 -2.50 -16.28 4.20
C THR A 6 -1.69 -15.26 4.98
N GLU A 7 -0.50 -15.65 5.43
CA GLU A 7 0.42 -14.74 6.15
C GLU A 7 0.91 -13.62 5.22
N GLU A 8 1.35 -13.97 3.99
CA GLU A 8 1.73 -13.01 2.94
C GLU A 8 0.62 -11.98 2.65
N ARG A 9 -0.64 -12.43 2.64
CA ARG A 9 -1.79 -11.54 2.41
C ARG A 9 -1.94 -10.54 3.55
N SER A 10 -1.80 -10.98 4.80
CA SER A 10 -1.92 -10.10 5.96
C SER A 10 -0.82 -9.04 6.02
N GLU A 11 0.41 -9.39 5.64
CA GLU A 11 1.54 -8.46 5.60
C GLU A 11 1.33 -7.36 4.56
N ILE A 12 0.85 -7.73 3.38
CA ILE A 12 0.57 -6.78 2.29
C ILE A 12 -0.60 -5.86 2.65
N GLU A 13 -1.63 -6.37 3.32
CA GLU A 13 -2.74 -5.54 3.82
C GLU A 13 -2.26 -4.51 4.86
N GLU A 14 -1.34 -4.91 5.75
CA GLU A 14 -0.75 -4.03 6.75
C GLU A 14 0.15 -2.96 6.10
N ILE A 15 0.95 -3.32 5.09
CA ILE A 15 1.73 -2.34 4.30
C ILE A 15 0.79 -1.34 3.62
N ALA A 16 -0.26 -1.83 2.94
CA ALA A 16 -1.25 -0.96 2.30
C ALA A 16 -1.91 -0.01 3.33
N ARG A 17 -2.25 -0.50 4.52
CA ARG A 17 -2.81 0.33 5.60
C ARG A 17 -1.86 1.45 6.03
N ARG A 18 -0.57 1.15 6.17
CA ARG A 18 0.47 2.15 6.48
C ARG A 18 0.58 3.19 5.36
N ILE A 19 0.65 2.75 4.10
CA ILE A 19 0.72 3.66 2.94
C ILE A 19 -0.48 4.61 2.90
N ARG A 20 -1.72 4.12 3.10
CA ARG A 20 -2.91 5.00 3.13
C ARG A 20 -2.81 6.08 4.21
N ARG A 21 -2.37 5.72 5.42
CA ARG A 21 -2.15 6.68 6.52
C ARG A 21 -1.07 7.69 6.16
N ASP A 22 0.03 7.24 5.58
CA ASP A 22 1.17 8.09 5.25
C ASP A 22 0.81 9.07 4.10
N ILE A 23 -0.01 8.66 3.13
CA ILE A 23 -0.59 9.56 2.11
C ILE A 23 -1.38 10.68 2.77
N VAL A 24 -2.37 10.35 3.61
CA VAL A 24 -3.24 11.36 4.24
C VAL A 24 -2.43 12.30 5.13
N THR A 25 -1.51 11.73 5.93
CA THR A 25 -0.67 12.51 6.85
C THR A 25 0.25 13.45 6.09
N SER A 26 0.94 12.96 5.06
CA SER A 26 1.91 13.76 4.29
C SER A 26 1.23 14.85 3.47
N THR A 27 0.13 14.55 2.78
CA THR A 27 -0.61 15.56 2.00
C THR A 27 -1.27 16.62 2.90
N THR A 28 -1.74 16.22 4.08
CA THR A 28 -2.31 17.17 5.06
C THR A 28 -1.22 18.09 5.61
N ALA A 29 -0.07 17.53 6.01
CA ALA A 29 1.06 18.31 6.51
C ALA A 29 1.60 19.30 5.45
N ALA A 30 1.58 18.91 4.17
CA ALA A 30 1.98 19.76 3.06
C ALA A 30 0.94 20.82 2.68
N GLY A 31 -0.31 20.73 3.18
CA GLY A 31 -1.42 21.58 2.75
C GLY A 31 -1.75 21.47 1.25
N SER A 32 -1.28 20.41 0.58
CA SER A 32 -1.38 20.23 -0.87
C SER A 32 -1.22 18.77 -1.27
N GLY A 33 -1.64 18.42 -2.49
CA GLY A 33 -1.52 17.07 -3.06
C GLY A 33 -2.84 16.47 -3.56
N HIS A 34 -2.79 15.19 -3.94
CA HIS A 34 -3.94 14.44 -4.49
C HIS A 34 -4.17 13.15 -3.68
N PRO A 35 -4.63 13.25 -2.42
CA PRO A 35 -4.81 12.09 -1.56
C PRO A 35 -5.80 11.08 -2.15
N SER A 36 -6.90 11.53 -2.75
CA SER A 36 -7.91 10.65 -3.37
C SER A 36 -7.32 9.79 -4.49
N THR A 37 -6.62 10.40 -5.46
CA THR A 37 -5.97 9.68 -6.57
C THR A 37 -4.87 8.74 -6.07
N SER A 38 -4.12 9.15 -5.04
CA SER A 38 -3.09 8.29 -4.45
C SER A 38 -3.71 7.09 -3.76
N LEU A 39 -4.76 7.31 -2.97
CA LEU A 39 -5.50 6.26 -2.24
C LEU A 39 -6.14 5.24 -3.18
N SER A 40 -6.66 5.65 -4.35
CA SER A 40 -7.31 4.74 -5.30
C SER A 40 -6.38 3.71 -5.92
N MET A 41 -5.06 3.88 -5.82
CA MET A 41 -4.07 2.98 -6.41
C MET A 41 -3.35 2.10 -5.38
N VAL A 42 -3.52 2.34 -4.07
CA VAL A 42 -2.63 1.76 -3.03
C VAL A 42 -2.54 0.25 -3.12
N GLU A 43 -3.64 -0.47 -3.29
CA GLU A 43 -3.67 -1.93 -3.34
C GLU A 43 -2.87 -2.46 -4.54
N VAL A 44 -3.02 -1.82 -5.70
CA VAL A 44 -2.27 -2.18 -6.92
C VAL A 44 -0.79 -1.95 -6.71
N VAL A 45 -0.39 -0.75 -6.25
CA VAL A 45 1.04 -0.43 -6.09
C VAL A 45 1.68 -1.28 -4.99
N THR A 46 0.95 -1.55 -3.90
CA THR A 46 1.44 -2.40 -2.81
C THR A 46 1.69 -3.82 -3.32
N ARG A 47 0.76 -4.41 -4.08
CA ARG A 47 0.98 -5.76 -4.63
C ARG A 47 2.07 -5.79 -5.69
N LEU A 48 2.24 -4.73 -6.49
CA LEU A 48 3.33 -4.64 -7.45
C LEU A 48 4.69 -4.68 -6.75
N TYR A 49 4.91 -3.84 -5.75
CA TYR A 49 6.21 -3.69 -5.09
C TYR A 49 6.51 -4.75 -4.02
N PHE A 50 5.49 -5.20 -3.28
CA PHE A 50 5.68 -6.09 -2.13
C PHE A 50 5.10 -7.50 -2.36
N GLY A 51 4.41 -7.73 -3.48
CA GLY A 51 3.83 -9.03 -3.82
C GLY A 51 4.65 -9.89 -4.78
N GLY A 52 5.92 -9.54 -5.00
CA GLY A 52 6.83 -10.29 -5.88
C GLY A 52 6.56 -10.12 -7.38
N VAL A 53 5.75 -9.13 -7.80
CA VAL A 53 5.45 -8.87 -9.21
C VAL A 53 6.57 -8.03 -9.85
N LEU A 54 6.88 -6.89 -9.27
CA LEU A 54 7.94 -6.01 -9.73
C LEU A 54 9.29 -6.53 -9.21
N ARG A 55 10.29 -6.59 -10.08
CA ARG A 55 11.69 -6.92 -9.73
C ARG A 55 12.51 -5.65 -9.87
N TYR A 56 13.03 -5.15 -8.76
CA TYR A 56 13.75 -3.88 -8.64
C TYR A 56 14.88 -3.98 -7.62
#